data_AF-A0A5N4AER5-F1
#
_entry.id   AF-A0A5N4AER5-F1
#
_cell.length_a   1.000
_cell.length_b   1.000
_cell.length_c   1.000
_cell.angle_alpha   90.00
_cell.angle_beta   90.00
_cell.angle_gamma   90.00
#
_symmetry.space_group_name_H-M   'P 1'
#
loop_
_entity.id
_entity.type
_entity.pdbx_description
1 polymer ?
#
loop_
_entity_poly.entity_id
_entity_poly.type
_entity_poly.pdbx_seq_one_letter_code
_entity_poly.pdbx_strand_id
1 'polypeptide(L)'
;MGRRNKCKPRLIPQQDKRICGSICFCQLMVVISCVSLIYLTVAIYIPAYRTFNSGFELTPVMCQTINTSMMNNCSWASCGEWCLTKTSGFCPQIHVTTRQNGTTLQLQMCTNISSVSCPEVNPETLKVYNCNNGSECSTLTGFFNCSKGHCSNMSPAYLCHYKADGVIIDSDKDNIKLNGFFECKDSRCTKVKRAFSCDRFCDHINTTGINVYINIYETLHLANCKEAVATTATNGKEDGYPIESTTVWKQTSEDDVVMISCYSMVAEGETLNLTDCINGTIFKYADIPKPEINFTTFWALSEKYKGYIDTTQKFLPMQSNITIYNSSYLHINLDGCVNTLRGECKDFLHTHGRDGRNQTASSRFPCFYKKNDSSLVLARHDLNKTWHDLIIALSVPSVVFIISFISLCTIMQTVKVGDDTKMRCKYCMGKNDCEQSEVMIANSKYEMSSPDEPLRKDETPLIRT
;
A
#
# COMPACT_ATOMS: atom_id res chain seq x y z
N MET A 1 -23.44 -56.26 -67.13
CA MET A 1 -22.41 -56.48 -66.10
C MET A 1 -21.24 -55.53 -66.39
N GLY A 2 -20.62 -54.78 -65.48
CA GLY A 2 -20.82 -54.74 -64.04
C GLY A 2 -19.50 -54.73 -63.26
N ARG A 3 -18.73 -53.63 -63.30
CA ARG A 3 -17.61 -53.38 -62.37
C ARG A 3 -17.57 -51.90 -61.96
N ARG A 4 -18.16 -51.59 -60.80
CA ARG A 4 -17.97 -50.31 -60.11
C ARG A 4 -16.49 -50.20 -59.73
N ASN A 5 -15.80 -49.17 -60.22
CA ASN A 5 -14.53 -48.74 -59.63
C ASN A 5 -14.83 -48.23 -58.22
N LYS A 6 -14.63 -49.10 -57.22
CA LYS A 6 -14.68 -48.70 -55.81
C LYS A 6 -13.57 -47.69 -55.58
N CYS A 7 -13.91 -46.42 -55.36
CA CYS A 7 -13.00 -45.50 -54.68
C CYS A 7 -12.60 -46.16 -53.37
N LYS A 8 -11.32 -46.56 -53.24
CA LYS A 8 -10.80 -47.04 -51.96
C LYS A 8 -11.00 -45.89 -50.96
N PRO A 9 -11.60 -46.12 -49.77
CA PRO A 9 -11.61 -45.09 -48.74
C PRO A 9 -10.16 -44.72 -48.45
N ARG A 10 -9.88 -43.42 -48.30
CA ARG A 10 -8.56 -42.96 -47.85
C ARG A 10 -8.38 -43.46 -46.42
N LEU A 11 -7.72 -44.62 -46.25
CA LEU A 11 -7.21 -45.03 -44.94
C LEU A 11 -6.17 -43.98 -44.54
N ILE A 12 -6.57 -43.07 -43.65
CA ILE A 12 -5.64 -42.18 -42.96
C ILE A 12 -4.76 -43.11 -42.11
N PRO A 13 -3.45 -43.26 -42.40
CA PRO A 13 -2.61 -44.11 -41.58
C PRO A 13 -2.56 -43.50 -40.17
N GLN A 14 -2.63 -44.35 -39.13
CA GLN A 14 -2.41 -43.86 -37.77
C GLN A 14 -1.00 -43.25 -37.69
N GLN A 15 -0.95 -41.94 -37.49
CA GLN A 15 0.28 -41.19 -37.29
C GLN A 15 0.82 -41.44 -35.88
N ASP A 16 2.14 -41.33 -35.72
CA ASP A 16 2.74 -41.34 -34.40
C ASP A 16 2.31 -40.09 -33.61
N LYS A 17 1.46 -40.31 -32.60
CA LYS A 17 0.96 -39.25 -31.71
C LYS A 17 2.08 -38.54 -30.96
N ARG A 18 3.22 -39.19 -30.71
CA ARG A 18 4.37 -38.59 -30.01
C ARG A 18 5.08 -37.56 -30.90
N ILE A 19 5.37 -37.92 -32.15
CA ILE A 19 6.01 -37.01 -33.12
C ILE A 19 5.08 -35.84 -33.44
N CYS A 20 3.80 -36.11 -33.72
CA CYS A 20 2.81 -35.07 -34.02
C CYS A 20 2.57 -34.14 -32.82
N GLY A 21 2.48 -34.69 -31.60
CA GLY A 21 2.36 -33.93 -30.36
C GLY A 21 3.59 -33.06 -30.07
N SER A 22 4.80 -33.56 -30.30
CA SER A 22 6.04 -32.80 -30.12
C SER A 22 6.15 -31.62 -31.10
N ILE A 23 5.83 -31.83 -32.38
CA ILE A 23 5.79 -30.76 -33.38
C ILE A 23 4.76 -29.69 -32.96
N CYS A 24 3.54 -30.11 -32.61
CA CYS A 24 2.47 -29.22 -32.18
C CYS A 24 2.86 -28.39 -30.94
N PHE A 25 3.48 -29.03 -29.94
CA PHE A 25 3.94 -28.36 -28.72
C PHE A 25 5.05 -27.33 -29.02
N CYS A 26 6.06 -27.67 -29.82
CA CYS A 26 7.13 -26.74 -30.16
C CYS A 26 6.62 -25.58 -31.04
N GLN A 27 5.69 -25.83 -31.97
CA GLN A 27 5.00 -24.78 -32.73
C GLN A 27 4.21 -23.84 -31.80
N LEU A 28 3.45 -24.40 -30.85
CA LEU A 28 2.70 -23.63 -29.86
C LEU A 28 3.62 -22.76 -29.01
N MET A 29 4.75 -23.30 -28.53
CA MET A 29 5.72 -22.55 -27.72
C MET A 29 6.42 -21.44 -28.51
N VAL A 30 6.73 -21.64 -29.80
CA VAL A 30 7.23 -20.57 -30.68
C VAL A 30 6.17 -19.46 -30.82
N VAL A 31 4.91 -19.80 -31.11
CA VAL A 31 3.83 -18.81 -31.28
C VAL A 31 3.58 -18.04 -29.98
N ILE A 32 3.47 -18.73 -28.85
CA ILE A 32 3.30 -18.08 -27.53
C ILE A 32 4.47 -17.15 -27.24
N SER A 33 5.72 -17.59 -27.44
CA SER A 33 6.91 -16.76 -27.17
C SER A 33 6.95 -15.50 -28.04
N CYS A 34 6.63 -15.60 -29.34
CA CYS A 34 6.51 -14.44 -30.22
C CYS A 34 5.45 -13.44 -29.73
N VAL A 35 4.26 -13.93 -29.37
CA VAL A 35 3.17 -13.10 -28.85
C VAL A 35 3.57 -12.44 -27.53
N SER A 36 4.18 -13.20 -26.61
CA SER A 36 4.70 -12.68 -25.34
C SER A 36 5.71 -11.55 -25.54
N LEU A 37 6.69 -11.70 -26.46
CA LEU A 37 7.67 -10.64 -26.73
C LEU A 37 7.01 -9.33 -27.22
N ILE A 38 5.99 -9.42 -28.09
CA ILE A 38 5.25 -8.25 -28.58
C ILE A 38 4.52 -7.55 -27.42
N TYR A 39 3.79 -8.30 -26.58
CA TYR A 39 3.08 -7.73 -25.43
C TYR A 39 4.01 -7.14 -24.37
N LEU A 40 5.11 -7.84 -24.04
CA LEU A 40 6.10 -7.40 -23.05
C LEU A 40 6.89 -6.18 -23.53
N THR A 41 7.01 -5.97 -24.85
CA THR A 41 7.57 -4.72 -25.41
C THR A 41 6.74 -3.51 -24.98
N VAL A 42 5.41 -3.60 -25.09
CA VAL A 42 4.50 -2.50 -24.69
C VAL A 42 4.35 -2.40 -23.17
N ALA A 43 4.24 -3.55 -22.48
CA ALA A 43 3.93 -3.59 -21.06
C ALA A 43 5.15 -3.34 -20.13
N ILE A 44 6.38 -3.65 -20.58
CA ILE A 44 7.59 -3.58 -19.73
C ILE A 44 8.71 -2.78 -20.41
N TYR A 45 9.08 -3.07 -21.66
CA TYR A 45 10.22 -2.38 -22.31
C TYR A 45 9.99 -0.87 -22.47
N ILE A 46 8.82 -0.45 -22.98
CA ILE A 46 8.54 0.99 -23.17
C ILE A 46 8.50 1.75 -21.82
N PRO A 47 7.79 1.30 -20.77
CA PRO A 47 7.85 1.92 -19.45
C PRO A 47 9.26 1.92 -18.83
N ALA A 48 10.01 0.83 -18.96
CA ALA A 48 11.39 0.75 -18.45
C ALA A 48 12.30 1.76 -19.15
N TYR A 49 12.26 1.85 -20.48
CA TYR A 49 13.04 2.82 -21.27
C TYR A 49 12.72 4.27 -20.87
N ARG A 50 11.45 4.61 -20.66
CA ARG A 50 11.05 5.92 -20.14
C ARG A 50 11.60 6.17 -18.74
N THR A 51 11.61 5.14 -17.89
CA THR A 51 12.08 5.23 -16.51
C THR A 51 13.59 5.45 -16.45
N PHE A 52 14.40 4.74 -17.24
CA PHE A 52 15.84 4.99 -17.33
C PHE A 52 16.18 6.39 -17.87
N ASN A 53 15.40 6.91 -18.81
CA ASN A 53 15.59 8.24 -19.41
C ASN A 53 14.81 9.36 -18.71
N SER A 54 14.25 9.10 -17.52
CA SER A 54 13.33 10.03 -16.85
C SER A 54 14.03 11.22 -16.16
N GLY A 55 15.31 11.06 -15.79
CA GLY A 55 16.12 12.09 -15.13
C GLY A 55 15.76 12.36 -13.67
N PHE A 56 15.16 11.40 -12.96
CA PHE A 56 15.00 11.45 -11.51
C PHE A 56 16.29 11.08 -10.78
N GLU A 57 16.51 11.68 -9.62
CA GLU A 57 17.58 11.29 -8.70
C GLU A 57 17.28 9.91 -8.08
N LEU A 58 18.34 9.14 -7.81
CA LEU A 58 18.24 7.79 -7.24
C LEU A 58 18.28 7.77 -5.71
N THR A 59 18.77 8.84 -5.10
CA THR A 59 18.73 9.06 -3.65
C THR A 59 17.35 9.61 -3.27
N PRO A 60 16.57 8.89 -2.44
CA PRO A 60 15.29 9.41 -1.99
C PRO A 60 15.48 10.58 -1.04
N VAL A 61 14.65 11.60 -1.24
CA VAL A 61 14.47 12.75 -0.35
C VAL A 61 13.12 12.64 0.35
N MET A 62 12.79 13.53 1.28
CA MET A 62 11.53 13.47 2.00
C MET A 62 10.47 14.35 1.37
N CYS A 63 9.32 13.74 1.06
CA CYS A 63 8.10 14.44 0.71
C CYS A 63 7.21 14.59 1.95
N GLN A 64 6.47 15.70 2.02
CA GLN A 64 5.35 15.88 2.94
C GLN A 64 4.12 16.36 2.17
N THR A 65 2.97 15.75 2.42
CA THR A 65 1.71 16.13 1.77
C THR A 65 1.18 17.44 2.32
N ILE A 66 0.83 18.37 1.42
CA ILE A 66 0.36 19.74 1.75
C ILE A 66 -1.12 19.96 1.43
N ASN A 67 -1.67 19.19 0.50
CA ASN A 67 -3.07 19.27 0.09
C ASN A 67 -3.47 17.99 -0.63
N THR A 68 -4.58 17.41 -0.22
CA THR A 68 -5.23 16.31 -0.92
C THR A 68 -6.63 16.73 -1.35
N SER A 69 -6.96 16.41 -2.60
CA SER A 69 -8.30 16.60 -3.17
C SER A 69 -8.71 15.40 -4.01
N MET A 70 -10.03 15.16 -4.07
CA MET A 70 -10.63 14.11 -4.90
C MET A 70 -11.64 14.78 -5.83
N MET A 71 -11.43 14.66 -7.13
CA MET A 71 -12.23 15.32 -8.16
C MET A 71 -12.74 14.29 -9.17
N ASN A 72 -14.01 14.41 -9.59
CA ASN A 72 -14.66 13.40 -10.43
C ASN A 72 -14.22 13.43 -11.91
N ASN A 73 -13.68 14.55 -12.39
CA ASN A 73 -13.19 14.74 -13.76
C ASN A 73 -11.86 15.50 -13.71
N CYS A 74 -10.77 14.84 -14.08
CA CYS A 74 -9.41 15.32 -13.86
C CYS A 74 -8.55 15.28 -15.12
N SER A 75 -7.62 16.23 -15.22
CA SER A 75 -6.53 16.21 -16.20
C SER A 75 -5.39 15.26 -15.80
N TRP A 76 -5.15 15.09 -14.50
CA TRP A 76 -4.13 14.21 -13.91
C TRP A 76 -4.62 13.60 -12.59
N ALA A 77 -4.01 12.50 -12.16
CA ALA A 77 -4.25 11.86 -10.87
C ALA A 77 -2.95 11.26 -10.32
N SER A 78 -2.77 11.25 -9.00
CA SER A 78 -1.60 10.72 -8.31
C SER A 78 -1.47 9.20 -8.41
N CYS A 79 -2.60 8.49 -8.51
CA CYS A 79 -2.66 7.06 -8.74
C CYS A 79 -3.98 6.72 -9.43
N GLY A 80 -3.91 6.06 -10.58
CA GLY A 80 -5.05 5.44 -11.25
C GLY A 80 -4.91 3.93 -11.40
N GLU A 81 -6.01 3.19 -11.27
CA GLU A 81 -6.05 1.78 -11.64
C GLU A 81 -6.25 1.64 -13.16
N TRP A 82 -5.55 0.68 -13.78
CA TRP A 82 -5.46 0.43 -15.23
C TRP A 82 -4.85 1.56 -16.08
N CYS A 83 -3.54 1.47 -16.33
CA CYS A 83 -2.80 2.43 -17.15
C CYS A 83 -3.27 2.56 -18.63
N LEU A 84 -4.06 1.61 -19.15
CA LEU A 84 -4.57 1.64 -20.52
C LEU A 84 -5.80 2.54 -20.69
N THR A 85 -6.47 2.92 -19.61
CA THR A 85 -7.69 3.72 -19.61
C THR A 85 -7.49 4.98 -18.79
N LYS A 86 -8.01 6.12 -19.24
CA LYS A 86 -8.09 7.30 -18.38
C LYS A 86 -9.01 6.99 -17.20
N THR A 87 -8.55 7.23 -15.98
CA THR A 87 -9.37 7.14 -14.78
C THR A 87 -10.54 8.12 -14.86
N SER A 88 -11.75 7.59 -14.72
CA SER A 88 -12.98 8.35 -14.58
C SER A 88 -13.56 8.13 -13.17
N GLY A 89 -13.97 9.21 -12.51
CA GLY A 89 -14.51 9.15 -11.14
C GLY A 89 -13.44 9.13 -10.04
N PHE A 90 -12.60 8.10 -9.98
CA PHE A 90 -11.56 8.00 -8.94
C PHE A 90 -10.25 8.66 -9.39
N CYS A 91 -10.08 9.94 -9.03
CA CYS A 91 -8.87 10.70 -9.32
C CYS A 91 -8.39 11.45 -8.06
N PRO A 92 -7.54 10.81 -7.23
CA PRO A 92 -6.86 11.50 -6.13
C PRO A 92 -5.81 12.46 -6.69
N GLN A 93 -5.78 13.69 -6.18
CA GLN A 93 -4.78 14.69 -6.50
C GLN A 93 -4.07 15.09 -5.20
N ILE A 94 -2.85 14.58 -5.04
CA ILE A 94 -1.99 14.80 -3.88
C ILE A 94 -0.88 15.77 -4.29
N HIS A 95 -0.82 16.90 -3.60
CA HIS A 95 0.29 17.85 -3.68
C HIS A 95 1.23 17.65 -2.51
N VAL A 96 2.53 17.69 -2.77
CA VAL A 96 3.59 17.52 -1.77
C VAL A 96 4.58 18.68 -1.82
N THR A 97 5.13 19.02 -0.66
CA THR A 97 6.39 19.77 -0.55
C THR A 97 7.55 18.78 -0.50
N THR A 98 8.66 19.10 -1.14
CA THR A 98 9.85 18.25 -1.24
C THR A 98 10.99 18.88 -0.49
N ARG A 99 11.69 18.09 0.34
CA ARG A 99 12.80 18.58 1.17
C ARG A 99 13.91 17.55 1.27
N GLN A 100 15.12 18.01 1.52
CA GLN A 100 16.23 17.13 1.87
C GLN A 100 15.96 16.36 3.17
N ASN A 101 16.74 15.30 3.37
CA ASN A 101 16.73 14.52 4.60
C ASN A 101 17.27 15.36 5.77
N GLY A 102 16.61 15.26 6.92
CA GLY A 102 16.97 15.95 8.16
C GLY A 102 18.13 15.28 8.90
N THR A 103 18.31 15.67 10.16
CA THR A 103 19.41 15.17 10.99
C THR A 103 19.08 13.81 11.58
N THR A 104 20.03 12.86 11.53
CA THR A 104 19.99 11.62 12.31
C THR A 104 20.55 11.91 13.70
N LEU A 105 19.81 11.51 14.74
CA LEU A 105 20.11 11.80 16.13
C LEU A 105 20.12 10.52 16.97
N GLN A 106 20.92 10.56 18.03
CA GLN A 106 20.85 9.63 19.13
C GLN A 106 20.60 10.43 20.41
N LEU A 107 19.46 10.20 21.07
CA LEU A 107 19.24 10.66 22.43
C LEU A 107 19.81 9.62 23.40
N GLN A 108 20.52 10.08 24.42
CA GLN A 108 21.24 9.22 25.36
C GLN A 108 20.77 9.43 26.80
N MET A 109 20.83 8.36 27.60
CA MET A 109 20.41 8.30 29.00
C MET A 109 18.94 8.71 29.19
N CYS A 110 18.06 8.17 28.34
CA CYS A 110 16.63 8.42 28.31
C CYS A 110 15.86 7.54 29.31
N THR A 111 14.99 8.18 30.09
CA THR A 111 14.09 7.58 31.08
C THR A 111 12.65 8.04 30.84
N ASN A 112 11.67 7.44 31.54
CA ASN A 112 10.23 7.77 31.42
C ASN A 112 9.70 7.75 29.97
N ILE A 113 10.23 6.85 29.14
CA ILE A 113 9.85 6.72 27.73
C ILE A 113 8.40 6.26 27.65
N SER A 114 7.55 7.08 27.05
CA SER A 114 6.14 6.78 26.81
C SER A 114 5.68 7.35 25.46
N SER A 115 4.50 6.95 24.99
CA SER A 115 3.98 7.35 23.69
C SER A 115 2.47 7.57 23.77
N VAL A 116 2.01 8.71 23.27
CA VAL A 116 0.59 9.06 23.19
C VAL A 116 0.25 9.28 21.72
N SER A 117 -0.79 8.63 21.20
CA SER A 117 -1.17 8.71 19.78
C SER A 117 -2.55 9.33 19.64
N CYS A 118 -2.72 10.21 18.66
CA CYS A 118 -4.05 10.68 18.26
C CYS A 118 -4.24 10.53 16.74
N PRO A 119 -4.59 9.32 16.28
CA PRO A 119 -4.71 9.03 14.86
C PRO A 119 -5.87 9.76 14.18
N GLU A 120 -5.86 9.80 12.85
CA GLU A 120 -7.04 10.15 12.08
C GLU A 120 -8.14 9.07 12.23
N VAL A 121 -9.35 9.50 12.54
CA VAL A 121 -10.49 8.61 12.77
C VAL A 121 -11.10 8.22 11.42
N ASN A 122 -10.95 6.95 11.02
CA ASN A 122 -11.61 6.43 9.83
C ASN A 122 -13.09 6.10 10.13
N PRO A 123 -14.08 6.84 9.56
CA PRO A 123 -15.49 6.56 9.79
C PRO A 123 -15.96 5.19 9.25
N GLU A 124 -15.24 4.59 8.30
CA GLU A 124 -15.51 3.22 7.81
C GLU A 124 -15.22 2.14 8.88
N THR A 125 -14.37 2.44 9.87
CA THR A 125 -14.03 1.51 10.97
C THR A 125 -14.90 1.64 12.21
N LEU A 126 -15.73 2.69 12.30
CA LEU A 126 -16.64 2.86 13.43
C LEU A 126 -17.72 1.77 13.40
N LYS A 127 -18.03 1.20 14.57
CA LYS A 127 -19.07 0.17 14.68
C LYS A 127 -20.42 0.74 14.23
N VAL A 128 -20.94 0.19 13.13
CA VAL A 128 -22.28 0.47 12.61
C VAL A 128 -23.25 -0.54 13.21
N TYR A 129 -24.33 -0.03 13.81
CA TYR A 129 -25.45 -0.78 14.33
C TYR A 129 -26.59 -0.73 13.32
N ASN A 130 -27.25 -1.86 13.08
CA ASN A 130 -28.38 -1.97 12.17
C ASN A 130 -29.70 -2.01 12.94
N CYS A 131 -30.28 -0.84 13.24
CA CYS A 131 -31.55 -0.75 13.95
C CYS A 131 -32.74 -1.29 13.13
N ASN A 132 -32.58 -1.61 11.85
CA ASN A 132 -33.61 -2.31 11.07
C ASN A 132 -33.65 -3.82 11.39
N ASN A 133 -32.61 -4.34 12.05
CA ASN A 133 -32.54 -5.69 12.60
C ASN A 133 -32.95 -5.65 14.09
N GLY A 134 -33.81 -6.59 14.51
CA GLY A 134 -34.53 -6.49 15.79
C GLY A 134 -33.63 -6.33 17.03
N SER A 135 -34.04 -5.41 17.92
CA SER A 135 -33.44 -5.08 19.23
C SER A 135 -31.93 -4.77 19.29
N GLU A 136 -31.21 -4.74 18.17
CA GLU A 136 -29.78 -4.38 18.09
C GLU A 136 -29.49 -2.96 18.61
N CYS A 137 -30.51 -2.09 18.57
CA CYS A 137 -30.44 -0.69 19.02
C CYS A 137 -31.17 -0.39 20.34
N SER A 138 -31.52 -1.43 21.11
CA SER A 138 -32.16 -1.30 22.43
C SER A 138 -31.24 -0.71 23.50
N THR A 139 -29.92 -0.85 23.33
CA THR A 139 -28.89 -0.43 24.29
C THR A 139 -27.95 0.63 23.71
N LEU A 140 -28.40 1.41 22.72
CA LEU A 140 -27.62 2.53 22.20
C LEU A 140 -27.46 3.61 23.27
N THR A 141 -26.22 3.80 23.72
CA THR A 141 -25.82 4.87 24.62
C THR A 141 -24.58 5.58 24.08
N GLY A 142 -24.65 6.90 23.94
CA GLY A 142 -23.61 7.74 23.33
C GLY A 142 -24.12 8.63 22.18
N PHE A 143 -23.19 9.16 21.39
CA PHE A 143 -23.46 10.00 20.22
C PHE A 143 -23.34 9.20 18.91
N PHE A 144 -24.37 9.27 18.07
CA PHE A 144 -24.50 8.46 16.86
C PHE A 144 -24.78 9.30 15.61
N ASN A 145 -24.22 8.89 14.48
CA ASN A 145 -24.60 9.36 13.15
C ASN A 145 -25.42 8.27 12.46
N CYS A 146 -26.69 8.54 12.20
CA CYS A 146 -27.63 7.57 11.67
C CYS A 146 -28.09 7.92 10.24
N SER A 147 -28.20 6.91 9.38
CA SER A 147 -28.80 7.01 8.05
C SER A 147 -29.84 5.91 7.86
N LYS A 148 -31.12 6.27 7.96
CA LYS A 148 -32.29 5.37 7.79
C LYS A 148 -32.20 4.09 8.63
N GLY A 149 -31.87 4.23 9.91
CA GLY A 149 -31.75 3.12 10.86
C GLY A 149 -30.37 2.42 10.90
N HIS A 150 -29.42 2.78 10.05
CA HIS A 150 -28.01 2.38 10.23
C HIS A 150 -27.26 3.46 11.01
N CYS A 151 -26.84 3.16 12.24
CA CYS A 151 -26.25 4.13 13.16
C CYS A 151 -24.78 3.80 13.49
N SER A 152 -23.85 4.68 13.16
CA SER A 152 -22.45 4.57 13.58
C SER A 152 -22.21 5.25 14.93
N ASN A 153 -21.55 4.56 15.86
CA ASN A 153 -21.19 5.14 17.15
C ASN A 153 -19.95 6.04 17.00
N MET A 154 -20.10 7.34 17.25
CA MET A 154 -19.02 8.32 17.16
C MET A 154 -18.27 8.52 18.49
N SER A 155 -18.92 8.22 19.62
CA SER A 155 -18.40 8.46 20.98
C SER A 155 -17.00 7.91 21.26
N PRO A 156 -16.59 6.72 20.77
CA PRO A 156 -15.25 6.18 21.04
C PRO A 156 -14.10 6.95 20.38
N ALA A 157 -14.40 7.83 19.40
CA ALA A 157 -13.40 8.47 18.56
C ALA A 157 -13.55 10.00 18.49
N TYR A 158 -14.68 10.55 18.94
CA TYR A 158 -14.96 11.98 18.91
C TYR A 158 -15.57 12.47 20.23
N LEU A 159 -15.00 13.56 20.75
CA LEU A 159 -15.59 14.35 21.82
C LEU A 159 -16.43 15.48 21.19
N CYS A 160 -17.75 15.28 21.13
CA CYS A 160 -18.65 16.21 20.45
C CYS A 160 -19.34 17.20 21.41
N HIS A 161 -19.26 18.49 21.08
CA HIS A 161 -19.90 19.58 21.79
C HIS A 161 -21.24 19.95 21.12
N TYR A 162 -22.32 19.27 21.55
CA TYR A 162 -23.67 19.43 20.99
C TYR A 162 -24.71 19.81 22.06
N LYS A 163 -25.93 20.13 21.60
CA LYS A 163 -27.14 20.24 22.43
C LYS A 163 -28.28 19.45 21.81
N ALA A 164 -28.79 18.46 22.54
CA ALA A 164 -29.84 17.56 22.09
C ALA A 164 -31.24 18.17 22.30
N ASP A 165 -31.51 19.30 21.63
CA ASP A 165 -32.78 20.06 21.74
C ASP A 165 -33.86 19.56 20.74
N GLY A 166 -33.75 18.33 20.25
CA GLY A 166 -34.57 17.80 19.16
C GLY A 166 -35.75 16.94 19.57
N VAL A 167 -36.27 16.20 18.59
CA VAL A 167 -37.31 15.18 18.84
C VAL A 167 -36.63 13.95 19.41
N ILE A 168 -37.23 13.35 20.44
CA ILE A 168 -36.84 12.06 21.01
C ILE A 168 -37.47 10.96 20.15
N ILE A 169 -36.66 10.00 19.71
CA ILE A 169 -37.03 8.85 18.89
C ILE A 169 -36.63 7.59 19.66
N ASP A 170 -37.52 6.61 19.72
CA ASP A 170 -37.26 5.28 20.29
C ASP A 170 -36.57 4.42 19.21
N SER A 171 -35.33 3.99 19.45
CA SER A 171 -34.50 3.28 18.46
C SER A 171 -34.80 1.79 18.30
N ASP A 172 -35.77 1.25 19.04
CA ASP A 172 -36.34 -0.08 18.80
C ASP A 172 -37.68 -0.04 18.04
N LYS A 173 -38.45 1.06 18.17
CA LYS A 173 -39.79 1.20 17.57
C LYS A 173 -39.86 2.07 16.32
N ASP A 174 -39.05 3.12 16.24
CA ASP A 174 -39.16 4.20 15.25
C ASP A 174 -37.90 4.31 14.34
N ASN A 175 -37.30 3.17 14.07
CA ASN A 175 -35.90 3.00 13.66
C ASN A 175 -35.61 3.66 12.30
N ILE A 176 -36.61 3.64 11.41
CA ILE A 176 -36.58 4.29 10.08
C ILE A 176 -36.48 5.83 10.20
N LYS A 177 -36.96 6.42 11.30
CA LYS A 177 -36.91 7.87 11.56
C LYS A 177 -35.54 8.34 12.04
N LEU A 178 -34.61 7.42 12.36
CA LEU A 178 -33.22 7.72 12.71
C LEU A 178 -32.44 8.13 11.46
N ASN A 179 -32.41 9.43 11.20
CA ASN A 179 -31.63 10.05 10.12
C ASN A 179 -31.02 11.39 10.60
N GLY A 180 -29.69 11.51 10.52
CA GLY A 180 -28.88 12.57 11.12
C GLY A 180 -28.22 12.17 12.44
N PHE A 181 -27.83 13.17 13.24
CA PHE A 181 -27.10 12.98 14.50
C PHE A 181 -28.03 12.90 15.71
N PHE A 182 -27.72 11.99 16.65
CA PHE A 182 -28.52 11.73 17.85
C PHE A 182 -27.64 11.50 19.08
N GLU A 183 -28.11 11.99 20.24
CA GLU A 183 -27.67 11.53 21.55
C GLU A 183 -28.62 10.43 22.03
N CYS A 184 -28.14 9.19 22.15
CA CYS A 184 -28.92 8.05 22.62
C CYS A 184 -28.57 7.71 24.07
N LYS A 185 -29.58 7.36 24.87
CA LYS A 185 -29.47 6.80 26.22
C LYS A 185 -30.54 5.72 26.36
N ASP A 186 -30.12 4.46 26.43
CA ASP A 186 -30.99 3.28 26.61
C ASP A 186 -32.27 3.32 25.74
N SER A 187 -32.06 3.14 24.44
CA SER A 187 -33.01 3.25 23.31
C SER A 187 -33.66 4.62 23.05
N ARG A 188 -33.48 5.63 23.91
CA ARG A 188 -34.03 6.97 23.68
C ARG A 188 -33.02 7.88 22.99
N CYS A 189 -33.17 8.05 21.68
CA CYS A 189 -32.31 8.86 20.83
C CYS A 189 -32.89 10.25 20.57
N THR A 190 -32.26 11.29 21.12
CA THR A 190 -32.68 12.69 20.96
C THR A 190 -31.91 13.36 19.84
N LYS A 191 -32.62 13.90 18.85
CA LYS A 191 -31.98 14.48 17.64
C LYS A 191 -31.19 15.74 17.94
N VAL A 192 -29.98 15.86 17.41
CA VAL A 192 -29.24 17.14 17.38
C VAL A 192 -29.64 17.91 16.13
N LYS A 193 -30.19 19.12 16.31
CA LYS A 193 -30.70 19.99 15.23
C LYS A 193 -29.75 21.13 14.85
N ARG A 194 -28.92 21.60 15.78
CA ARG A 194 -27.99 22.71 15.57
C ARG A 194 -26.64 22.19 15.08
N ALA A 195 -25.86 23.04 14.43
CA ALA A 195 -24.45 22.77 14.18
C ALA A 195 -23.73 22.53 15.53
N PHE A 196 -22.81 21.57 15.53
CA PHE A 196 -21.98 21.17 16.66
C PHE A 196 -20.54 21.02 16.18
N SER A 197 -19.58 21.09 17.10
CA SER A 197 -18.18 20.73 16.82
C SER A 197 -17.88 19.37 17.42
N CYS A 198 -17.02 18.59 16.77
CA CYS A 198 -16.46 17.36 17.34
C CYS A 198 -14.94 17.46 17.26
N ASP A 199 -14.31 17.44 18.42
CA ASP A 199 -12.87 17.25 18.51
C ASP A 199 -12.58 15.75 18.49
N ARG A 200 -11.39 15.35 18.03
CA ARG A 200 -10.98 13.94 18.11
C ARG A 200 -10.74 13.57 19.57
N PHE A 201 -11.20 12.38 19.98
CA PHE A 201 -10.85 11.86 21.29
C PHE A 201 -9.38 11.41 21.27
N CYS A 202 -8.51 12.23 21.86
CA CYS A 202 -7.11 11.92 22.07
C CYS A 202 -6.87 11.66 23.56
N ASP A 203 -5.98 10.74 23.90
CA ASP A 203 -5.50 10.56 25.28
C ASP A 203 -4.75 11.82 25.78
N HIS A 204 -4.76 12.02 27.10
CA HIS A 204 -4.03 13.11 27.74
C HIS A 204 -2.50 12.87 27.69
N ILE A 205 -1.75 13.94 27.47
CA ILE A 205 -0.28 13.93 27.39
C ILE A 205 0.26 14.29 28.77
N ASN A 206 0.90 13.35 29.47
CA ASN A 206 1.57 13.63 30.74
C ASN A 206 2.83 14.49 30.52
N THR A 207 2.95 15.59 31.25
CA THR A 207 4.08 16.54 31.15
C THR A 207 5.02 16.49 32.35
N THR A 208 4.70 15.69 33.37
CA THR A 208 5.48 15.61 34.61
C THR A 208 6.80 14.85 34.39
N GLY A 209 7.92 15.52 34.64
CA GLY A 209 9.25 14.91 34.54
C GLY A 209 9.67 14.52 33.12
N ILE A 210 9.12 15.17 32.08
CA ILE A 210 9.47 15.00 30.66
C ILE A 210 10.22 16.26 30.18
N ASN A 211 11.34 16.06 29.46
CA ASN A 211 12.13 17.16 28.88
C ASN A 211 12.34 17.06 27.37
N VAL A 212 12.03 15.92 26.73
CA VAL A 212 12.07 15.75 25.27
C VAL A 212 10.73 15.24 24.76
N TYR A 213 10.19 15.95 23.77
CA TYR A 213 8.97 15.62 23.03
C TYR A 213 9.33 15.34 21.58
N ILE A 214 8.99 14.15 21.09
CA ILE A 214 9.37 13.65 19.75
C ILE A 214 8.10 13.37 18.95
N ASN A 215 7.81 14.22 17.97
CA ASN A 215 6.63 14.09 17.11
C ASN A 215 6.94 13.20 15.89
N ILE A 216 6.31 12.02 15.82
CA ILE A 216 6.47 11.01 14.77
C ILE A 216 5.08 10.64 14.23
N TYR A 217 4.75 11.15 13.05
CA TYR A 217 3.40 11.11 12.47
C TYR A 217 2.35 11.56 13.49
N GLU A 218 1.40 10.69 13.85
CA GLU A 218 0.27 10.97 14.75
C GLU A 218 0.58 10.63 16.22
N THR A 219 1.82 10.20 16.50
CA THR A 219 2.27 9.76 17.82
C THR A 219 3.32 10.71 18.37
N LEU A 220 3.06 11.18 19.59
CA LEU A 220 3.98 11.97 20.39
C LEU A 220 4.68 11.05 21.38
N HIS A 221 5.99 10.87 21.19
CA HIS A 221 6.83 10.16 22.15
C HIS A 221 7.40 11.15 23.17
N LEU A 222 7.36 10.76 24.43
CA LEU A 222 7.74 11.55 25.59
C LEU A 222 8.92 10.85 26.24
N ALA A 223 9.98 11.59 26.57
CA ALA A 223 11.14 11.06 27.27
C ALA A 223 11.81 12.10 28.17
N ASN A 224 12.61 11.61 29.12
CA ASN A 224 13.53 12.40 29.90
C ASN A 224 14.97 11.96 29.62
N CYS A 225 15.66 12.69 28.74
CA CYS A 225 17.00 12.36 28.24
C CYS A 225 18.02 13.43 28.67
N LYS A 226 19.31 13.06 28.75
CA LYS A 226 20.36 14.00 29.23
C LYS A 226 21.09 14.74 28.11
N GLU A 227 21.29 14.08 26.97
CA GLU A 227 21.97 14.70 25.81
C GLU A 227 21.48 14.12 24.48
N ALA A 228 21.67 14.91 23.43
CA ALA A 228 21.37 14.57 22.04
C ALA A 228 22.64 14.71 21.20
N VAL A 229 22.95 13.67 20.43
CA VAL A 229 24.14 13.56 19.60
C VAL A 229 23.71 13.40 18.14
N ALA A 230 24.24 14.24 17.25
CA ALA A 230 24.01 14.15 15.81
C ALA A 230 25.12 13.35 15.13
N THR A 231 24.71 12.53 14.15
CA THR A 231 25.62 11.74 13.28
C THR A 231 25.59 12.20 11.81
N THR A 232 24.67 13.10 11.46
CA THR A 232 24.63 13.77 10.15
C THR A 232 24.45 15.27 10.30
N ALA A 233 24.88 16.02 9.29
CA ALA A 233 24.66 17.46 9.16
C ALA A 233 23.90 17.75 7.87
N THR A 234 22.99 18.73 7.89
CA THR A 234 22.31 19.19 6.68
C THR A 234 23.14 20.26 5.96
N ASN A 235 22.94 20.41 4.65
CA ASN A 235 23.60 21.40 3.81
C ASN A 235 22.56 22.27 3.06
N GLY A 236 21.56 22.78 3.80
CA GLY A 236 20.43 23.51 3.24
C GLY A 236 19.64 22.65 2.25
N LYS A 237 19.64 23.03 0.96
CA LYS A 237 18.93 22.32 -0.12
C LYS A 237 19.74 21.21 -0.78
N GLU A 238 21.02 21.10 -0.46
CA GLU A 238 21.90 20.04 -0.94
C GLU A 238 21.90 18.83 0.01
N ASP A 239 22.44 17.72 -0.48
CA ASP A 239 22.45 16.45 0.27
C ASP A 239 23.22 16.60 1.58
N GLY A 240 22.64 16.10 2.68
CA GLY A 240 23.30 16.07 3.98
C GLY A 240 24.49 15.10 4.00
N TYR A 241 25.46 15.36 4.86
CA TYR A 241 26.68 14.57 4.97
C TYR A 241 26.83 13.94 6.36
N PRO A 242 27.42 12.72 6.46
CA PRO A 242 27.75 12.12 7.74
C PRO A 242 28.85 12.91 8.44
N ILE A 243 28.81 12.94 9.77
CA ILE A 243 29.81 13.59 10.62
C ILE A 243 30.20 12.67 11.77
N GLU A 244 31.32 12.97 12.42
CA GLU A 244 31.61 12.40 13.73
C GLU A 244 30.56 12.83 14.76
N SER A 245 30.27 11.93 15.71
CA SER A 245 29.22 12.08 16.72
C SER A 245 29.36 13.37 17.51
N THR A 246 28.52 14.36 17.22
CA THR A 246 28.61 15.72 17.77
C THR A 246 27.43 15.99 18.71
N THR A 247 27.69 16.36 19.96
CA THR A 247 26.64 16.74 20.91
C THR A 247 25.98 18.05 20.47
N VAL A 248 24.69 18.01 20.13
CA VAL A 248 23.90 19.17 19.67
C VAL A 248 23.04 19.78 20.77
N TRP A 249 22.70 19.01 21.79
CA TRP A 249 21.98 19.49 22.97
C TRP A 249 22.41 18.69 24.20
N LYS A 250 22.45 19.38 25.35
CA LYS A 250 22.73 18.80 26.66
C LYS A 250 21.89 19.49 27.72
N GLN A 251 21.24 18.69 28.56
CA GLN A 251 20.46 19.16 29.69
C GLN A 251 21.39 19.88 30.69
N THR A 252 21.37 21.21 30.63
CA THR A 252 22.23 22.09 31.44
C THR A 252 21.42 22.78 32.54
N SER A 253 20.14 23.07 32.26
CA SER A 253 19.12 23.52 33.19
C SER A 253 17.98 22.51 33.24
N GLU A 254 17.34 22.35 34.40
CA GLU A 254 16.09 21.57 34.52
C GLU A 254 14.90 22.24 33.81
N ASP A 255 15.03 23.53 33.49
CA ASP A 255 14.01 24.35 32.83
C ASP A 255 13.98 24.24 31.30
N ASP A 256 14.96 23.64 30.62
CA ASP A 256 14.98 23.60 29.15
C ASP A 256 14.32 22.31 28.63
N VAL A 257 13.26 22.47 27.82
CA VAL A 257 12.52 21.39 27.17
C VAL A 257 12.72 21.44 25.68
N VAL A 258 12.97 20.29 25.05
CA VAL A 258 13.17 20.14 23.62
C VAL A 258 11.92 19.56 22.96
N MET A 259 11.51 20.15 21.84
CA MET A 259 10.59 19.53 20.90
C MET A 259 11.29 19.31 19.56
N ILE A 260 11.16 18.10 19.01
CA ILE A 260 11.69 17.68 17.72
C ILE A 260 10.63 16.91 16.94
N SER A 261 10.72 16.89 15.61
CA SER A 261 9.85 16.05 14.77
C SER A 261 10.70 15.19 13.84
N CYS A 262 10.47 13.89 13.86
CA CYS A 262 11.30 12.90 13.16
C CYS A 262 10.43 11.98 12.28
N TYR A 263 11.07 11.22 11.38
CA TYR A 263 10.39 10.25 10.53
C TYR A 263 10.23 8.89 11.22
N SER A 264 11.25 8.42 11.93
CA SER A 264 11.21 7.16 12.66
C SER A 264 12.09 7.18 13.92
N MET A 265 11.79 6.25 14.83
CA MET A 265 12.53 6.02 16.07
C MET A 265 12.73 4.52 16.28
N VAL A 266 13.92 4.16 16.74
CA VAL A 266 14.26 2.83 17.26
C VAL A 266 14.79 3.03 18.68
N ALA A 267 14.19 2.33 19.65
CA ALA A 267 14.59 2.40 21.05
C ALA A 267 15.50 1.21 21.41
N GLU A 268 16.69 1.50 21.91
CA GLU A 268 17.71 0.55 22.32
C GLU A 268 18.09 0.83 23.79
N GLY A 269 17.34 0.22 24.71
CA GLY A 269 17.51 0.43 26.15
C GLY A 269 17.23 1.88 26.55
N GLU A 270 18.24 2.56 27.11
CA GLU A 270 18.19 3.99 27.47
C GLU A 270 18.58 4.93 26.31
N THR A 271 18.74 4.42 25.08
CA THR A 271 19.07 5.23 23.90
C THR A 271 17.94 5.22 22.88
N LEU A 272 17.68 6.37 22.27
CA LEU A 272 16.68 6.53 21.20
C LEU A 272 17.40 6.96 19.93
N ASN A 273 17.46 6.05 18.96
CA ASN A 273 18.00 6.30 17.63
C ASN A 273 16.87 6.87 16.75
N LEU A 274 17.04 8.10 16.27
CA LEU A 274 16.03 8.86 15.53
C LEU A 274 16.53 9.20 14.13
N THR A 275 15.67 9.08 13.12
CA THR A 275 16.02 9.40 11.72
C THR A 275 15.18 10.54 11.16
N ASP A 276 15.81 11.32 10.27
CA ASP A 276 15.18 12.45 9.56
C ASP A 276 14.48 13.44 10.51
N CYS A 277 15.21 13.95 11.50
CA CYS A 277 14.70 14.90 12.47
C CYS A 277 14.87 16.36 12.02
N ILE A 278 13.83 17.14 12.28
CA ILE A 278 13.64 18.53 11.88
C ILE A 278 12.93 19.34 12.98
N ASN A 279 12.91 20.67 12.84
CA ASN A 279 12.22 21.63 13.71
C ASN A 279 12.67 21.56 15.19
N GLY A 280 13.97 21.42 15.45
CA GLY A 280 14.50 21.36 16.81
C GLY A 280 14.38 22.69 17.54
N THR A 281 13.47 22.74 18.52
CA THR A 281 13.06 23.95 19.23
C THR A 281 13.14 23.76 20.73
N ILE A 282 13.51 24.84 21.43
CA ILE A 282 13.65 24.88 22.90
C ILE A 282 12.50 25.69 23.50
N PHE A 283 11.94 25.17 24.58
CA PHE A 283 10.87 25.73 25.39
C PHE A 283 11.31 25.81 26.85
N LYS A 284 10.61 26.62 27.67
CA LYS A 284 10.79 26.58 29.13
C LYS A 284 9.84 25.58 29.74
N TYR A 285 10.30 24.83 30.73
CA TYR A 285 9.51 23.88 31.50
C TYR A 285 8.36 24.56 32.27
N ALA A 286 8.48 25.87 32.57
CA ALA A 286 7.41 26.66 33.18
C ALA A 286 6.27 27.03 32.21
N ASP A 287 6.54 27.09 30.91
CA ASP A 287 5.55 27.49 29.89
C ASP A 287 4.64 26.30 29.47
N ILE A 288 5.00 25.08 29.90
CA ILE A 288 4.25 23.84 29.64
C ILE A 288 3.28 23.58 30.80
N PRO A 289 1.95 23.53 30.57
CA PRO A 289 0.97 23.23 31.60
C PRO A 289 1.15 21.82 32.20
N LYS A 290 0.77 21.66 33.47
CA LYS A 290 0.97 20.45 34.28
C LYS A 290 -0.28 20.12 35.09
N PRO A 291 -0.54 18.85 35.44
CA PRO A 291 0.29 17.68 35.17
C PRO A 291 0.14 17.10 33.75
N GLU A 292 -0.92 17.46 33.05
CA GLU A 292 -1.29 16.89 31.74
C GLU A 292 -1.74 17.99 30.77
N ILE A 293 -1.62 17.73 29.47
CA ILE A 293 -2.09 18.60 28.38
C ILE A 293 -2.86 17.81 27.30
N ASN A 294 -3.68 18.51 26.53
CA ASN A 294 -4.37 17.94 25.37
C ASN A 294 -3.56 18.20 24.10
N PHE A 295 -3.79 17.42 23.03
CA PHE A 295 -3.12 17.64 21.74
C PHE A 295 -3.35 19.05 21.19
N THR A 296 -4.57 19.60 21.31
CA THR A 296 -4.88 20.97 20.87
C THR A 296 -4.02 22.03 21.57
N THR A 297 -3.76 21.88 22.87
CA THR A 297 -2.88 22.79 23.61
C THR A 297 -1.42 22.53 23.31
N PHE A 298 -1.00 21.27 23.10
CA PHE A 298 0.35 20.92 22.65
C PHE A 298 0.70 21.55 21.30
N TRP A 299 -0.17 21.43 20.29
CA TRP A 299 0.06 22.07 18.99
C TRP A 299 0.12 23.61 19.10
N ALA A 300 -0.71 24.22 19.94
CA ALA A 300 -0.67 25.65 20.22
C ALA A 300 0.59 26.10 21.01
N LEU A 301 1.34 25.19 21.63
CA LEU A 301 2.66 25.50 22.18
C LEU A 301 3.72 25.62 21.09
N SER A 302 3.61 24.90 19.96
CA SER A 302 4.65 24.85 18.92
C SER A 302 5.01 26.22 18.31
N GLU A 303 4.13 27.23 18.43
CA GLU A 303 4.36 28.61 18.00
C GLU A 303 5.12 29.48 19.01
N LYS A 304 5.34 28.99 20.25
CA LYS A 304 5.84 29.76 21.41
C LYS A 304 7.25 29.38 21.86
N TYR A 305 8.09 28.87 20.95
CA TYR A 305 9.46 28.46 21.30
C TYR A 305 10.35 29.66 21.69
N LYS A 306 11.28 29.42 22.62
CA LYS A 306 12.29 30.37 23.09
C LYS A 306 13.40 30.57 22.04
N GLY A 307 13.71 29.54 21.28
CA GLY A 307 14.73 29.55 20.23
C GLY A 307 14.91 28.16 19.59
N TYR A 308 15.84 28.08 18.64
CA TYR A 308 16.26 26.83 18.02
C TYR A 308 17.36 26.15 18.85
N ILE A 309 17.48 24.83 18.73
CA ILE A 309 18.59 24.07 19.33
C ILE A 309 19.92 24.47 18.69
N ASP A 310 19.94 24.58 17.36
CA ASP A 310 21.06 25.07 16.59
C ASP A 310 20.67 26.35 15.82
N THR A 311 21.30 27.46 16.17
CA THR A 311 21.10 28.75 15.49
C THR A 311 21.70 28.78 14.08
N THR A 312 22.64 27.88 13.77
CA THR A 312 23.23 27.74 12.43
C THR A 312 22.38 26.90 11.48
N GLN A 313 21.33 26.22 12.00
CA GLN A 313 20.40 25.39 11.23
C GLN A 313 21.08 24.26 10.42
N LYS A 314 22.21 23.76 10.93
CA LYS A 314 22.98 22.62 10.41
C LYS A 314 22.52 21.30 11.05
N PHE A 315 22.04 21.38 12.28
CA PHE A 315 21.44 20.29 13.04
C PHE A 315 19.99 20.61 13.37
N LEU A 316 19.10 19.63 13.24
CA LEU A 316 17.66 19.80 13.49
C LEU A 316 17.04 21.05 12.79
N PRO A 317 17.35 21.29 11.51
CA PRO A 317 16.91 22.49 10.81
C PRO A 317 15.39 22.62 10.80
N MET A 318 14.91 23.86 10.73
CA MET A 318 13.54 24.12 10.31
C MET A 318 13.31 23.58 8.90
N GLN A 319 12.14 22.98 8.69
CA GLN A 319 11.73 22.39 7.41
C GLN A 319 11.94 23.33 6.22
N SER A 320 11.62 24.62 6.39
CA SER A 320 11.78 25.67 5.37
C SER A 320 13.21 25.85 4.85
N ASN A 321 14.23 25.58 5.68
CA ASN A 321 15.64 25.73 5.29
C ASN A 321 16.13 24.61 4.36
N ILE A 322 15.48 23.44 4.45
CA ILE A 322 15.82 22.23 3.68
C ILE A 322 14.82 21.91 2.57
N THR A 323 13.77 22.74 2.39
CA THR A 323 12.78 22.60 1.30
C THR A 323 13.41 22.88 -0.06
N ILE A 324 13.33 21.89 -0.95
CA ILE A 324 13.74 21.97 -2.35
C ILE A 324 12.63 22.69 -3.14
N TYR A 325 11.43 22.09 -3.20
CA TYR A 325 10.26 22.65 -3.87
C TYR A 325 9.05 22.74 -2.94
N ASN A 326 8.35 23.88 -2.95
CA ASN A 326 7.22 24.14 -2.07
C ASN A 326 5.96 23.35 -2.43
N SER A 327 5.78 22.99 -3.71
CA SER A 327 4.63 22.25 -4.22
C SER A 327 4.99 21.52 -5.51
N SER A 328 4.75 20.22 -5.53
CA SER A 328 4.92 19.32 -6.67
C SER A 328 3.73 18.35 -6.73
N TYR A 329 3.39 17.87 -7.93
CA TYR A 329 2.45 16.75 -8.08
C TYR A 329 3.12 15.47 -7.61
N LEU A 330 2.45 14.71 -6.74
CA LEU A 330 2.89 13.37 -6.38
C LEU A 330 2.26 12.35 -7.33
N HIS A 331 3.07 11.53 -8.02
CA HIS A 331 2.60 10.31 -8.67
C HIS A 331 3.15 9.06 -7.95
N ILE A 332 2.40 7.96 -8.01
CA ILE A 332 2.87 6.66 -7.50
C ILE A 332 4.10 6.13 -8.25
N ASN A 333 4.17 6.36 -9.57
CA ASN A 333 5.25 6.01 -10.49
C ASN A 333 5.23 6.98 -11.70
N LEU A 334 6.13 6.80 -12.67
CA LEU A 334 6.27 7.72 -13.80
C LEU A 334 4.97 7.92 -14.61
N ASP A 335 4.20 6.84 -14.84
CA ASP A 335 2.94 6.90 -15.61
C ASP A 335 1.71 7.31 -14.74
N GLY A 336 1.85 7.42 -13.41
CA GLY A 336 0.78 7.81 -12.48
C GLY A 336 -0.28 6.73 -12.22
N CYS A 337 0.01 5.46 -12.51
CA CYS A 337 -0.98 4.39 -12.53
C CYS A 337 -0.43 2.99 -12.20
N VAL A 338 -1.32 2.08 -11.83
CA VAL A 338 -1.02 0.66 -11.53
C VAL A 338 -1.89 -0.27 -12.38
N ASN A 339 -1.32 -1.39 -12.82
CA ASN A 339 -2.02 -2.39 -13.63
C ASN A 339 -2.73 -3.47 -12.78
N THR A 340 -3.08 -3.15 -11.54
CA THR A 340 -3.63 -4.06 -10.54
C THR A 340 -4.99 -3.58 -10.00
N LEU A 341 -6.03 -4.41 -10.12
CA LEU A 341 -7.34 -4.22 -9.47
C LEU A 341 -7.33 -4.61 -7.98
N ARG A 342 -6.29 -4.22 -7.26
CA ARG A 342 -6.06 -4.66 -5.87
C ARG A 342 -6.38 -3.58 -4.82
N GLY A 343 -6.89 -2.42 -5.23
CA GLY A 343 -7.11 -1.30 -4.32
C GLY A 343 -5.81 -0.53 -4.00
N GLU A 344 -4.71 -0.79 -4.69
CA GLU A 344 -3.40 -0.15 -4.42
C GLU A 344 -3.49 1.38 -4.44
N CYS A 345 -4.37 1.97 -5.25
CA CYS A 345 -4.57 3.42 -5.25
C CYS A 345 -5.42 3.93 -4.07
N LYS A 346 -6.31 3.11 -3.48
CA LYS A 346 -6.98 3.44 -2.20
C LYS A 346 -5.95 3.41 -1.06
N ASP A 347 -5.10 2.39 -1.04
CA ASP A 347 -4.03 2.26 -0.04
C ASP A 347 -2.98 3.38 -0.17
N PHE A 348 -2.62 3.75 -1.39
CA PHE A 348 -1.74 4.89 -1.67
C PHE A 348 -2.33 6.20 -1.15
N LEU A 349 -3.63 6.45 -1.40
CA LEU A 349 -4.33 7.61 -0.86
C LEU A 349 -4.37 7.61 0.67
N HIS A 350 -4.62 6.47 1.32
CA HIS A 350 -4.66 6.37 2.78
C HIS A 350 -3.28 6.62 3.44
N THR A 351 -2.20 6.20 2.78
CA THR A 351 -0.83 6.32 3.30
C THR A 351 -0.15 7.65 2.97
N HIS A 352 -0.38 8.19 1.77
CA HIS A 352 0.29 9.39 1.27
C HIS A 352 -0.63 10.63 1.24
N GLY A 353 -1.95 10.47 1.39
CA GLY A 353 -2.94 11.53 1.20
C GLY A 353 -3.28 12.36 2.43
N ARG A 354 -2.67 12.15 3.60
CA ARG A 354 -2.99 12.96 4.80
C ARG A 354 -2.32 14.32 4.67
N ASP A 355 -3.08 15.40 4.57
CA ASP A 355 -2.54 16.76 4.34
C ASP A 355 -2.36 17.58 5.63
N GLY A 356 -2.79 17.06 6.78
CA GLY A 356 -2.68 17.74 8.07
C GLY A 356 -3.92 18.55 8.46
N ARG A 357 -5.01 18.49 7.68
CA ARG A 357 -6.31 19.08 8.06
C ARG A 357 -6.83 18.46 9.35
N ASN A 358 -7.68 19.19 10.08
CA ASN A 358 -8.27 18.76 11.36
C ASN A 358 -7.22 18.41 12.44
N GLN A 359 -6.09 19.13 12.46
CA GLN A 359 -4.95 18.94 13.38
C GLN A 359 -4.32 17.54 13.29
N THR A 360 -4.48 16.85 12.16
CA THR A 360 -3.76 15.59 11.87
C THR A 360 -2.31 15.89 11.50
N ALA A 361 -1.45 14.88 11.55
CA ALA A 361 -0.12 14.99 10.98
C ALA A 361 -0.17 14.77 9.47
N SER A 362 0.50 15.62 8.70
CA SER A 362 0.69 15.38 7.27
C SER A 362 1.49 14.09 7.03
N SER A 363 1.10 13.29 6.03
CA SER A 363 1.89 12.15 5.56
C SER A 363 3.30 12.61 5.17
N ARG A 364 4.32 11.92 5.70
CA ARG A 364 5.73 12.06 5.29
C ARG A 364 6.24 10.72 4.77
N PHE A 365 7.01 10.74 3.69
CA PHE A 365 7.52 9.53 3.05
C PHE A 365 8.73 9.85 2.17
N PRO A 366 9.62 8.87 1.93
CA PRO A 366 10.66 9.00 0.91
C PRO A 366 10.04 9.13 -0.48
N CYS A 367 10.62 10.00 -1.31
CA CYS A 367 10.20 10.26 -2.67
C CYS A 367 11.39 10.68 -3.55
N PHE A 368 11.16 10.68 -4.86
CA PHE A 368 12.19 10.95 -5.87
C PHE A 368 11.81 12.16 -6.70
N TYR A 369 12.77 13.05 -6.93
CA TYR A 369 12.59 14.34 -7.61
C TYR A 369 13.60 14.51 -8.74
N LYS A 370 13.41 15.54 -9.58
CA LYS A 370 14.40 15.97 -10.58
C LYS A 370 14.98 17.30 -10.14
N LYS A 371 16.30 17.51 -10.24
CA LYS A 371 16.95 18.77 -9.84
C LYS A 371 16.51 20.00 -10.66
N ASN A 372 16.04 19.79 -11.89
CA ASN A 372 15.69 20.86 -12.85
C ASN A 372 14.18 21.03 -13.09
N ASP A 373 13.32 20.27 -12.41
CA ASP A 373 11.87 20.26 -12.66
C ASP A 373 11.11 20.01 -11.36
N SER A 374 10.37 21.04 -10.92
CA SER A 374 9.57 21.01 -9.70
C SER A 374 8.14 20.50 -9.91
N SER A 375 7.74 20.16 -11.14
CA SER A 375 6.36 19.83 -11.44
C SER A 375 5.93 18.48 -10.86
N LEU A 376 6.81 17.47 -10.89
CA LEU A 376 6.46 16.07 -10.61
C LEU A 376 7.49 15.41 -9.70
N VAL A 377 7.00 14.68 -8.70
CA VAL A 377 7.79 13.75 -7.88
C VAL A 377 7.12 12.38 -7.78
N LEU A 378 7.94 11.35 -7.62
CA LEU A 378 7.52 9.95 -7.61
C LEU A 378 7.63 9.35 -6.21
N ALA A 379 6.62 8.59 -5.79
CA ALA A 379 6.71 7.78 -4.57
C ALA A 379 7.54 6.49 -4.77
N ARG A 380 7.41 5.84 -5.94
CA ARG A 380 8.15 4.62 -6.30
C ARG A 380 9.03 4.88 -7.52
N HIS A 381 10.35 4.89 -7.32
CA HIS A 381 11.34 4.91 -8.39
C HIS A 381 12.52 4.01 -8.00
N ASP A 382 12.60 2.83 -8.63
CA ASP A 382 13.68 1.86 -8.39
C ASP A 382 14.18 1.33 -9.74
N LEU A 383 15.34 1.83 -10.17
CA LEU A 383 15.97 1.40 -11.41
C LEU A 383 16.50 -0.03 -11.34
N ASN A 384 16.96 -0.50 -10.18
CA ASN A 384 17.52 -1.85 -10.04
C ASN A 384 16.40 -2.88 -10.18
N LYS A 385 15.26 -2.67 -9.54
CA LYS A 385 14.07 -3.50 -9.72
C LYS A 385 13.57 -3.45 -11.17
N THR A 386 13.44 -2.26 -11.74
CA THR A 386 13.00 -2.09 -13.14
C THR A 386 13.92 -2.82 -14.12
N TRP A 387 15.23 -2.80 -13.88
CA TRP A 387 16.24 -3.53 -14.66
C TRP A 387 16.12 -5.05 -14.51
N HIS A 388 15.94 -5.56 -13.29
CA HIS A 388 15.72 -6.99 -13.05
C HIS A 388 14.43 -7.50 -13.72
N ASP A 389 13.32 -6.78 -13.55
CA ASP A 389 12.03 -7.12 -14.17
C ASP A 389 12.13 -7.11 -15.70
N LEU A 390 12.85 -6.14 -16.28
CA LEU A 390 13.13 -6.07 -17.73
C LEU A 390 13.98 -7.25 -18.22
N ILE A 391 15.05 -7.62 -17.52
CA ILE A 391 15.89 -8.77 -17.88
C ILE A 391 15.08 -10.06 -17.88
N ILE A 392 14.28 -10.30 -16.83
CA ILE A 392 13.47 -11.53 -16.71
C ILE A 392 12.43 -11.58 -17.84
N ALA A 393 11.72 -10.46 -18.07
CA ALA A 393 10.70 -10.36 -19.11
C ALA A 393 11.25 -10.56 -20.53
N LEU A 394 12.46 -10.09 -20.83
CA LEU A 394 13.06 -10.25 -22.16
C LEU A 394 13.74 -11.62 -22.32
N SER A 395 14.46 -12.10 -21.31
CA SER A 395 15.26 -13.32 -21.40
C SER A 395 14.40 -14.59 -21.46
N VAL A 396 13.38 -14.73 -20.62
CA VAL A 396 12.60 -15.98 -20.52
C VAL A 396 11.89 -16.33 -21.85
N PRO A 397 11.11 -15.45 -22.50
CA PRO A 397 10.48 -15.77 -23.77
C PRO A 397 11.50 -15.95 -24.90
N SER A 398 12.61 -15.21 -24.88
CA SER A 398 13.68 -15.34 -25.88
C SER A 398 14.36 -16.71 -25.82
N VAL A 399 14.65 -17.21 -24.61
CA VAL A 399 15.23 -18.54 -24.41
C VAL A 399 14.25 -19.64 -24.82
N VAL A 400 12.97 -19.54 -24.43
CA VAL A 400 11.93 -20.50 -24.85
C VAL A 400 11.73 -20.50 -26.37
N PHE A 401 11.76 -19.33 -27.01
CA PHE A 401 11.72 -19.19 -28.47
C PHE A 401 12.91 -19.88 -29.13
N ILE A 402 14.14 -19.60 -28.70
CA ILE A 402 15.36 -20.18 -29.28
C ILE A 402 15.37 -21.70 -29.14
N ILE A 403 15.07 -22.23 -27.95
CA ILE A 403 15.03 -23.68 -27.70
C ILE A 403 13.95 -24.35 -28.56
N SER A 404 12.75 -23.77 -28.63
CA SER A 404 11.63 -24.31 -29.42
C SER A 404 11.85 -24.20 -30.93
N PHE A 405 12.58 -23.18 -31.39
CA PHE A 405 12.96 -23.02 -32.79
C PHE A 405 14.03 -24.05 -33.18
N ILE A 406 15.07 -24.23 -32.35
CA ILE A 406 16.10 -25.25 -32.57
C ILE A 406 15.48 -26.66 -32.58
N SER A 407 14.56 -26.97 -31.67
CA SER A 407 13.88 -28.28 -31.66
C SER A 407 13.01 -28.50 -32.90
N LEU A 408 12.33 -27.47 -33.43
CA LEU A 408 11.62 -27.58 -34.71
C LEU A 408 12.59 -27.83 -35.87
N CYS A 409 13.72 -27.12 -35.93
CA CYS A 409 14.74 -27.34 -36.95
C CYS A 409 15.32 -28.77 -36.92
N THR A 410 15.62 -29.30 -35.73
CA THR A 410 16.12 -30.69 -35.61
C THR A 410 15.04 -31.71 -35.95
N ILE A 411 13.77 -31.51 -35.56
CA ILE A 411 12.66 -32.39 -35.95
C ILE A 411 12.46 -32.37 -37.47
N MET A 412 12.51 -31.19 -38.11
CA MET A 412 12.40 -31.06 -39.58
C MET A 412 13.55 -31.76 -40.34
N GLN A 413 14.76 -31.80 -39.78
CA GLN A 413 15.90 -32.50 -40.40
C GLN A 413 15.90 -34.01 -40.10
N THR A 414 15.33 -34.44 -38.99
CA THR A 414 15.33 -35.84 -38.54
C THR A 414 14.11 -36.63 -39.00
N VAL A 415 12.94 -36.01 -39.20
CA VAL A 415 11.72 -36.71 -39.62
C VAL A 415 11.57 -36.67 -41.14
N LYS A 416 11.47 -37.86 -41.77
CA LYS A 416 11.13 -37.99 -43.19
C LYS A 416 9.72 -38.58 -43.33
N VAL A 417 8.93 -38.04 -44.25
CA VAL A 417 7.69 -38.68 -44.71
C VAL A 417 8.07 -39.80 -45.69
N GLY A 418 7.73 -41.04 -45.35
CA GLY A 418 7.87 -42.17 -46.28
C GLY A 418 6.70 -42.25 -47.25
N ASP A 419 6.86 -43.05 -48.31
CA ASP A 419 5.85 -43.17 -49.39
C ASP A 419 4.48 -43.71 -48.89
N ASP A 420 4.47 -44.37 -47.73
CA ASP A 420 3.26 -44.75 -46.96
C ASP A 420 2.46 -43.55 -46.39
N THR A 421 2.90 -42.31 -46.60
CA THR A 421 2.46 -41.07 -45.92
C THR A 421 2.64 -41.05 -44.40
N LYS A 422 3.46 -41.97 -43.86
CA LYS A 422 3.84 -42.03 -42.43
C LYS A 422 5.12 -41.24 -42.17
N MET A 423 5.12 -40.44 -41.11
CA MET A 423 6.32 -39.81 -40.56
C MET A 423 7.20 -40.87 -39.87
N ARG A 424 8.48 -40.94 -40.21
CA ARG A 424 9.48 -41.80 -39.55
C ARG A 424 10.72 -40.97 -39.21
N CYS A 425 11.29 -41.19 -38.02
CA CYS A 425 12.55 -40.56 -37.62
C CYS A 425 13.74 -41.29 -38.28
N LYS A 426 14.56 -40.56 -39.03
CA LYS A 426 15.71 -41.04 -39.81
C LYS A 426 16.88 -41.49 -38.93
N TYR A 427 17.06 -40.89 -37.75
CA TYR A 427 18.19 -41.12 -36.85
C TYR A 427 17.83 -41.81 -35.52
N CYS A 428 16.54 -42.07 -35.25
CA CYS A 428 16.10 -42.75 -34.03
C CYS A 428 16.36 -44.27 -34.04
N MET A 429 17.03 -44.79 -35.06
CA MET A 429 17.52 -46.16 -35.16
C MET A 429 19.05 -46.12 -34.99
N GLY A 430 19.54 -45.96 -33.75
CA GLY A 430 20.94 -45.62 -33.55
C GLY A 430 21.56 -45.65 -32.15
N LYS A 431 20.81 -45.84 -31.05
CA LYS A 431 21.28 -46.45 -29.78
C LYS A 431 20.19 -46.47 -28.70
N ASN A 432 20.13 -47.60 -28.01
CA ASN A 432 19.48 -47.85 -26.72
C ASN A 432 17.97 -47.56 -26.62
N ASP A 433 17.18 -48.60 -26.89
CA ASP A 433 16.04 -48.90 -26.02
C ASP A 433 16.52 -49.07 -24.56
N CYS A 434 15.62 -48.79 -23.60
CA CYS A 434 15.81 -48.90 -22.14
C CYS A 434 16.81 -47.91 -21.50
N GLU A 435 16.34 -46.70 -21.17
CA GLU A 435 16.44 -46.09 -19.81
C GLU A 435 15.87 -44.65 -19.77
N GLN A 436 14.54 -44.48 -19.93
CA GLN A 436 13.81 -43.33 -19.34
C GLN A 436 12.29 -43.50 -19.24
N SER A 437 11.81 -44.75 -19.14
CA SER A 437 10.38 -45.06 -18.95
C SER A 437 9.97 -45.22 -17.48
N GLU A 438 10.90 -45.14 -16.51
CA GLU A 438 10.64 -45.51 -15.11
C GLU A 438 10.39 -44.35 -14.12
N VAL A 439 10.34 -43.10 -14.58
CA VAL A 439 10.04 -41.94 -13.67
C VAL A 439 8.56 -41.54 -13.67
N MET A 440 7.70 -42.14 -14.51
CA MET A 440 6.24 -41.90 -14.51
C MET A 440 5.38 -43.16 -14.41
N ILE A 441 5.88 -44.23 -13.79
CA ILE A 441 5.06 -45.40 -13.40
C ILE A 441 5.18 -45.63 -11.88
N ALA A 442 4.75 -44.64 -11.10
CA ALA A 442 4.60 -44.74 -9.64
C ALA A 442 3.25 -44.23 -9.13
N ASN A 443 2.69 -43.16 -9.73
CA ASN A 443 1.52 -42.44 -9.19
C ASN A 443 0.23 -42.59 -10.01
N SER A 444 -0.05 -43.75 -10.59
CA SER A 444 -1.39 -44.06 -11.12
C SER A 444 -1.73 -45.55 -11.05
N LYS A 445 -1.87 -46.04 -9.81
CA LYS A 445 -2.67 -47.22 -9.47
C LYS A 445 -3.62 -46.87 -8.32
N TYR A 446 -4.70 -46.18 -8.66
CA TYR A 446 -5.97 -46.36 -7.97
C TYR A 446 -7.03 -46.64 -9.03
N GLU A 447 -7.56 -47.85 -8.97
CA GLU A 447 -8.56 -48.35 -9.91
C GLU A 447 -9.92 -47.70 -9.63
N MET A 448 -10.66 -47.39 -10.69
CA MET A 448 -12.08 -47.06 -10.62
C MET A 448 -12.79 -47.73 -11.80
N SER A 449 -12.87 -49.06 -11.75
CA SER A 449 -13.68 -49.86 -12.67
C SER A 449 -15.06 -50.10 -12.05
N SER A 450 -16.08 -49.46 -12.61
CA SER A 450 -17.48 -49.83 -12.37
C SER A 450 -17.91 -50.88 -13.40
N PRO A 451 -18.63 -51.92 -12.97
CA PRO A 451 -19.72 -52.44 -13.77
C PRO A 451 -21.04 -52.65 -12.99
N ASP A 452 -22.12 -52.22 -13.63
CA ASP A 452 -23.47 -52.76 -13.63
C ASP A 452 -24.37 -52.80 -12.37
N GLU A 453 -25.66 -52.73 -12.69
CA GLU A 453 -26.85 -52.47 -11.87
C GLU A 453 -27.53 -53.77 -11.40
N PRO A 454 -28.19 -53.79 -10.23
CA PRO A 454 -29.23 -54.77 -9.94
C PRO A 454 -30.61 -54.18 -9.59
N LEU A 455 -31.64 -54.98 -9.85
CA LEU A 455 -33.06 -54.61 -9.83
C LEU A 455 -33.66 -54.31 -8.45
N ARG A 456 -34.60 -53.35 -8.47
CA ARG A 456 -35.77 -53.13 -7.59
C ARG A 456 -36.49 -54.44 -7.17
N LYS A 457 -36.86 -54.56 -5.87
CA LYS A 457 -38.26 -54.69 -5.38
C LYS A 457 -38.41 -54.85 -3.84
N ASP A 458 -39.39 -54.10 -3.32
CA ASP A 458 -40.43 -54.39 -2.29
C ASP A 458 -39.98 -55.01 -0.93
N GLU A 459 -40.39 -54.54 0.26
CA GLU A 459 -41.75 -54.48 0.85
C GLU A 459 -41.75 -53.68 2.21
N THR A 460 -42.83 -53.39 2.97
CA THR A 460 -44.30 -53.54 2.74
C THR A 460 -45.16 -52.28 3.12
N PRO A 461 -45.90 -52.10 4.26
CA PRO A 461 -47.33 -51.78 4.06
C PRO A 461 -48.03 -50.72 4.97
N LEU A 462 -49.22 -50.26 4.52
CA LEU A 462 -50.53 -50.13 5.25
C LEU A 462 -50.59 -49.32 6.60
N ILE A 463 -51.60 -48.51 6.99
CA ILE A 463 -53.06 -48.37 6.72
C ILE A 463 -53.53 -46.90 6.92
N ARG A 464 -54.52 -46.46 6.11
CA ARG A 464 -55.75 -45.65 6.45
C ARG A 464 -55.90 -45.18 7.92
N THR A 465 -56.52 -44.04 8.24
CA THR A 465 -57.58 -43.25 7.56
C THR A 465 -57.37 -41.76 7.81
#